data_AF-A0AAF0XP06-F1
#
_entry.id   AF-A0AAF0XP06-F1
#
_cell.length_a   1.000
_cell.length_b   1.000
_cell.length_c   1.000
_cell.angle_alpha   90.00
_cell.angle_beta   90.00
_cell.angle_gamma   90.00
#
_symmetry.space_group_name_H-M   'P 1'
#
loop_
_entity.id
_entity.type
_entity.pdbx_description
1 polymer ?
#
loop_
_entity_poly.entity_id
_entity_poly.type
_entity_poly.pdbx_seq_one_letter_code
_entity_poly.pdbx_strand_id
1 'polypeptide(L)'
;MHDRLKDDAALPLWPGCKKASKLSAVLTLYNLKVGHQVSDVFFTEMLTAVSELLPDDNVLPRRTYEAKQMLKSIGLVHERIHACPNNCILYRKEYATFDECPKCGLKRYKTNNSPSKVMWYFPVLPGLRRLYASVEDAKNLTWHHDGRTKDGMLRHPADSPQWKTFDDTYKDFENEPRNLRLALSTDGMNPHRLQSSSHSTWPVILMIYNLAPWLCMKRKYMMMSILISGPIQPGNDIDVYLAPLVEDLKLLCEEGIEVYDAHKKTSLG
;
A
#
# COMPACT_ATOMS: atom_id res chain seq x y z
N MET A 1 -13.46 -1.69 -12.26
CA MET A 1 -13.15 -0.87 -11.04
C MET A 1 -12.33 0.36 -11.40
N HIS A 2 -11.31 0.22 -12.25
CA HIS A 2 -10.62 1.36 -12.87
C HIS A 2 -11.52 2.23 -13.77
N ASP A 3 -12.60 1.67 -14.32
CA ASP A 3 -13.48 2.35 -15.27
C ASP A 3 -14.28 3.49 -14.63
N ARG A 4 -14.92 3.25 -13.48
CA ARG A 4 -15.67 4.28 -12.75
C ARG A 4 -14.79 5.47 -12.32
N LEU A 5 -13.52 5.22 -12.00
CA LEU A 5 -12.57 6.29 -11.69
C LEU A 5 -12.20 7.13 -12.91
N LYS A 6 -12.03 6.49 -14.07
CA LYS A 6 -11.82 7.20 -15.34
C LYS A 6 -13.05 8.03 -15.69
N ASP A 7 -14.24 7.49 -15.47
CA ASP A 7 -15.49 8.20 -15.70
C ASP A 7 -15.62 9.42 -14.79
N ASP A 8 -15.42 9.26 -13.47
CA ASP A 8 -15.45 10.38 -12.52
C ASP A 8 -14.31 11.41 -12.76
N ALA A 9 -13.17 10.98 -13.33
CA ALA A 9 -12.06 11.86 -13.72
C ALA A 9 -12.35 12.66 -14.99
N ALA A 10 -13.07 12.07 -15.95
CA ALA A 10 -13.46 12.70 -17.20
C ALA A 10 -14.71 13.58 -17.05
N LEU A 11 -15.58 13.26 -16.10
CA LEU A 11 -16.82 13.99 -15.84
C LEU A 11 -16.52 15.37 -15.22
N PRO A 12 -16.86 16.47 -15.90
CA PRO A 12 -16.75 17.82 -15.33
C PRO A 12 -17.57 17.96 -14.05
N LEU A 13 -17.15 18.83 -13.13
CA LEU A 13 -17.87 19.04 -11.86
C LEU A 13 -19.31 19.56 -12.07
N TRP A 14 -19.54 20.28 -13.16
CA TRP A 14 -20.83 20.61 -13.76
C TRP A 14 -20.60 20.83 -15.27
N PRO A 15 -21.62 20.78 -16.13
CA PRO A 15 -21.52 21.05 -17.55
C PRO A 15 -20.76 22.35 -17.88
N GLY A 16 -19.70 22.23 -18.69
CA GLY A 16 -18.84 23.37 -19.07
C GLY A 16 -17.74 23.74 -18.06
N CYS A 17 -17.64 23.08 -16.90
CA CYS A 17 -16.56 23.32 -15.95
C CYS A 17 -15.20 22.84 -16.51
N LYS A 18 -14.32 23.78 -16.85
CA LYS A 18 -12.96 23.49 -17.35
C LYS A 18 -11.90 23.36 -16.25
N LYS A 19 -12.22 23.81 -15.03
CA LYS A 19 -11.24 23.91 -13.93
C LYS A 19 -11.17 22.64 -13.08
N ALA A 20 -12.26 21.88 -12.98
CA ALA A 20 -12.32 20.71 -12.13
C ALA A 20 -13.24 19.63 -12.73
N SER A 21 -12.80 18.39 -12.63
CA SER A 21 -13.67 17.22 -12.75
C SER A 21 -14.31 16.89 -11.39
N LYS A 22 -15.30 16.01 -11.42
CA LYS A 22 -15.92 15.46 -10.20
C LYS A 22 -14.87 14.83 -9.30
N LEU A 23 -13.97 14.01 -9.85
CA LEU A 23 -12.89 13.39 -9.10
C LEU A 23 -11.92 14.41 -8.50
N SER A 24 -11.45 15.38 -9.28
CA SER A 24 -10.46 16.35 -8.80
C SER A 24 -11.03 17.24 -7.70
N ALA A 25 -12.31 17.60 -7.79
CA ALA A 25 -13.02 18.38 -6.77
C ALA A 25 -13.15 17.60 -5.46
N VAL A 26 -13.64 16.36 -5.52
CA VAL A 26 -13.80 15.50 -4.34
C VAL A 26 -12.45 15.22 -3.68
N LEU A 27 -11.41 14.92 -4.47
CA LEU A 27 -10.07 14.66 -3.96
C LEU A 27 -9.49 15.90 -3.26
N THR A 28 -9.67 17.09 -3.84
CA THR A 28 -9.19 18.35 -3.26
C THR A 28 -9.86 18.64 -1.91
N LEU A 29 -11.20 18.58 -1.86
CA LEU A 29 -11.96 18.84 -0.64
C LEU A 29 -11.67 17.79 0.44
N TYR A 30 -11.55 16.52 0.05
CA TYR A 30 -11.24 15.45 0.99
C TYR A 30 -9.82 15.53 1.53
N ASN A 31 -8.85 15.97 0.72
CA ASN A 31 -7.48 16.23 1.19
C ASN A 31 -7.46 17.36 2.24
N LEU A 32 -8.25 18.42 2.06
CA LEU A 32 -8.41 19.46 3.09
C LEU A 32 -9.03 18.89 4.36
N LYS A 33 -10.10 18.07 4.21
CA LYS A 33 -10.73 17.40 5.36
C LYS A 33 -9.73 16.60 6.17
N VAL A 34 -8.93 15.76 5.50
CA VAL A 34 -7.94 14.89 6.17
C VAL A 34 -6.79 15.72 6.74
N GLY A 35 -6.24 16.66 5.97
CA GLY A 35 -5.12 17.51 6.37
C GLY A 35 -5.42 18.40 7.58
N HIS A 36 -6.67 18.84 7.73
CA HIS A 36 -7.13 19.67 8.84
C HIS A 36 -7.98 18.92 9.87
N GLN A 37 -8.05 17.59 9.79
CA GLN A 37 -8.79 16.73 10.73
C GLN A 37 -10.27 17.13 10.92
N VAL A 38 -10.90 17.59 9.84
CA VAL A 38 -12.30 18.02 9.83
C VAL A 38 -13.22 16.83 10.09
N SER A 39 -14.22 17.00 10.95
CA SER A 39 -15.17 15.95 11.31
C SER A 39 -16.05 15.53 10.11
N ASP A 40 -16.55 14.30 10.12
CA ASP A 40 -17.46 13.82 9.06
C ASP A 40 -18.81 14.57 9.06
N VAL A 41 -19.25 15.06 10.23
CA VAL A 41 -20.47 15.88 10.35
C VAL A 41 -20.27 17.21 9.64
N PHE A 42 -19.23 17.96 10.04
CA PHE A 42 -18.93 19.25 9.44
C PHE A 42 -18.64 19.12 7.94
N PHE A 43 -17.89 18.10 7.52
CA PHE A 43 -17.60 17.90 6.10
C PHE A 43 -18.86 17.64 5.27
N THR A 44 -19.86 16.95 5.84
CA THR A 44 -21.16 16.73 5.18
C THR A 44 -21.94 18.04 5.04
N GLU A 45 -21.99 18.85 6.09
CA GLU A 45 -22.63 20.18 6.07
C GLU A 45 -21.93 21.11 5.07
N MET A 46 -20.60 21.13 5.08
CA MET A 46 -19.78 21.90 4.14
C MET A 46 -20.00 21.46 2.69
N LEU A 47 -20.03 20.16 2.40
CA LEU A 47 -20.31 19.65 1.05
C LEU A 47 -21.70 20.06 0.56
N THR A 48 -22.69 20.04 1.46
CA THR A 48 -24.06 20.47 1.15
C THR A 48 -24.08 21.96 0.80
N ALA A 49 -23.51 22.81 1.67
CA ALA A 49 -23.43 24.25 1.45
C ALA A 49 -22.65 24.60 0.17
N VAL A 50 -21.53 23.93 -0.11
CA VAL A 50 -20.78 24.13 -1.35
C VAL A 50 -21.60 23.69 -2.57
N SER A 51 -22.30 22.55 -2.51
CA SER A 51 -23.15 22.08 -3.62
C SER A 51 -24.29 23.05 -3.93
N GLU A 52 -24.82 23.75 -2.92
CA GLU A 52 -25.86 24.80 -3.08
C GLU A 52 -25.33 26.11 -3.67
N LEU A 53 -24.03 26.40 -3.53
CA LEU A 53 -23.38 27.56 -4.15
C LEU A 53 -22.94 27.31 -5.60
N LEU A 54 -22.97 26.05 -6.05
CA LEU A 54 -22.64 25.63 -7.41
C LEU A 54 -23.89 25.60 -8.31
N PRO A 55 -23.74 25.56 -9.65
CA PRO A 55 -24.86 25.39 -10.56
C PRO A 55 -25.71 24.14 -10.23
N ASP A 56 -27.02 24.18 -10.49
CA ASP A 56 -27.97 23.13 -10.09
C ASP A 56 -27.63 21.73 -10.64
N ASP A 57 -26.94 21.67 -11.78
CA ASP A 57 -26.51 20.44 -12.46
C ASP A 57 -25.11 19.95 -12.02
N ASN A 58 -24.60 20.44 -10.88
CA ASN A 58 -23.34 19.97 -10.33
C ASN A 58 -23.42 18.53 -9.80
N VAL A 59 -22.30 17.81 -9.92
CA VAL A 59 -22.17 16.40 -9.51
C VAL A 59 -21.36 16.22 -8.23
N LEU A 60 -21.22 17.28 -7.42
CA LEU A 60 -20.50 17.22 -6.16
C LEU A 60 -21.27 16.34 -5.15
N PRO A 61 -20.61 15.37 -4.48
CA PRO A 61 -21.24 14.61 -3.40
C PRO A 61 -21.73 15.52 -2.27
N ARG A 62 -22.89 15.22 -1.71
CA ARG A 62 -23.45 16.00 -0.59
C ARG A 62 -23.16 15.37 0.77
N ARG A 63 -22.68 14.12 0.79
CA ARG A 63 -22.37 13.39 2.02
C ARG A 63 -20.93 12.95 2.07
N THR A 64 -20.35 12.98 3.28
CA THR A 64 -19.01 12.42 3.51
C THR A 64 -18.90 10.96 3.07
N TYR A 65 -19.97 10.18 3.28
CA TYR A 65 -20.02 8.78 2.86
C TYR A 65 -19.87 8.60 1.34
N GLU A 66 -20.53 9.44 0.54
CA GLU A 66 -20.47 9.39 -0.93
C GLU A 66 -19.07 9.76 -1.43
N ALA A 67 -18.47 10.81 -0.85
CA ALA A 67 -17.09 11.18 -1.12
C ALA A 67 -16.11 10.03 -0.76
N LYS A 68 -16.27 9.42 0.42
CA LYS A 68 -15.49 8.24 0.85
C LYS A 68 -15.67 7.07 -0.11
N GLN A 69 -16.90 6.80 -0.55
CA GLN A 69 -17.19 5.67 -1.43
C GLN A 69 -16.59 5.85 -2.82
N MET A 70 -16.56 7.08 -3.33
CA MET A 70 -15.84 7.41 -4.57
C MET A 70 -14.33 7.18 -4.40
N LEU A 71 -13.75 7.73 -3.34
CA LEU A 71 -12.31 7.64 -3.05
C LEU A 71 -11.88 6.24 -2.60
N LYS A 72 -12.80 5.37 -2.17
CA LYS A 72 -12.52 3.98 -1.78
C LYS A 72 -11.81 3.22 -2.90
N SER A 73 -12.09 3.58 -4.15
CA SER A 73 -11.45 3.01 -5.34
C SER A 73 -10.01 3.51 -5.58
N ILE A 74 -9.65 4.68 -5.04
CA ILE A 74 -8.30 5.26 -5.07
C ILE A 74 -7.47 4.83 -3.86
N GLY A 75 -8.14 4.47 -2.77
CA GLY A 75 -7.52 4.05 -1.53
C GLY A 75 -6.60 2.84 -1.71
N LEU A 76 -5.76 2.60 -0.70
CA LEU A 76 -4.98 1.38 -0.56
C LEU A 76 -5.93 0.18 -0.59
N VAL A 77 -5.99 -0.51 -1.73
CA VAL A 77 -6.62 -1.81 -1.85
C VAL A 77 -5.97 -2.70 -0.81
N HIS A 78 -6.79 -3.28 0.05
CA HIS A 78 -6.31 -4.13 1.12
C HIS A 78 -7.23 -5.32 1.29
N GLU A 79 -6.63 -6.42 1.68
CA GLU A 79 -7.30 -7.66 1.97
C GLU A 79 -7.39 -7.82 3.49
N ARG A 80 -8.61 -8.09 3.96
CA ARG A 80 -8.85 -8.43 5.35
C ARG A 80 -8.72 -9.94 5.52
N ILE A 81 -7.63 -10.40 6.11
CA ILE A 81 -7.36 -11.83 6.28
C ILE A 81 -7.51 -12.19 7.75
N HIS A 82 -8.34 -13.20 8.05
CA HIS A 82 -8.52 -13.67 9.42
C HIS A 82 -7.31 -14.52 9.82
N ALA A 83 -6.89 -14.43 11.07
CA ALA A 83 -5.78 -15.21 11.61
C ALA A 83 -6.24 -16.06 12.79
N CYS A 84 -5.56 -17.18 13.02
CA CYS A 84 -5.71 -17.95 14.26
C CYS A 84 -5.38 -17.06 15.47
N PRO A 85 -6.11 -17.15 16.60
CA PRO A 85 -5.76 -16.42 17.81
C PRO A 85 -4.33 -16.68 18.30
N ASN A 86 -3.84 -17.92 18.12
CA ASN A 86 -2.48 -18.35 18.44
C ASN A 86 -1.51 -18.22 17.25
N ASN A 87 -1.81 -17.38 16.25
CA ASN A 87 -0.97 -17.11 15.08
C ASN A 87 -0.63 -18.30 14.18
N CYS A 88 -1.18 -19.51 14.43
CA CYS A 88 -0.70 -20.73 13.77
C CYS A 88 -0.92 -20.77 12.24
N ILE A 89 -1.97 -20.09 11.76
CA ILE A 89 -2.35 -20.01 10.34
C ILE A 89 -3.07 -18.68 10.03
N LEU A 90 -3.09 -18.34 8.75
CA LEU A 90 -4.06 -17.42 8.16
C LEU A 90 -5.20 -18.22 7.52
N TYR A 91 -6.45 -17.79 7.74
CA TYR A 91 -7.63 -18.37 7.10
C TYR A 91 -7.76 -17.86 5.66
N ARG A 92 -6.86 -18.33 4.80
CA ARG A 92 -6.76 -18.06 3.36
C ARG A 92 -6.47 -19.36 2.62
N LYS A 93 -6.68 -19.37 1.29
CA LYS A 93 -6.41 -20.53 0.43
C LYS A 93 -7.05 -21.82 0.98
N GLU A 94 -6.26 -22.84 1.29
CA GLU A 94 -6.73 -24.13 1.81
C GLU A 94 -7.48 -24.02 3.15
N TYR A 95 -7.24 -22.97 3.94
CA TYR A 95 -7.94 -22.72 5.21
C TYR A 95 -9.08 -21.71 5.10
N ALA A 96 -9.43 -21.25 3.89
CA ALA A 96 -10.39 -20.16 3.71
C ALA A 96 -11.79 -20.46 4.27
N THR A 97 -12.22 -21.72 4.18
CA THR A 97 -13.54 -22.20 4.62
C THR A 97 -13.54 -22.75 6.05
N PHE A 98 -12.40 -22.74 6.74
CA PHE A 98 -12.30 -23.32 8.06
C PHE A 98 -12.83 -22.33 9.11
N ASP A 99 -13.56 -22.85 10.08
CA ASP A 99 -14.08 -22.10 11.24
C ASP A 99 -13.28 -22.37 12.52
N GLU A 100 -12.39 -23.37 12.48
CA GLU A 100 -11.50 -23.75 13.57
C GLU A 100 -10.08 -24.00 13.04
N CYS A 101 -9.08 -23.65 13.85
CA CYS A 101 -7.69 -23.83 13.47
C CYS A 101 -7.33 -25.32 13.48
N PRO A 102 -6.83 -25.90 12.37
CA PRO A 102 -6.47 -27.31 12.32
C PRO A 102 -5.24 -27.65 13.17
N LYS A 103 -4.44 -26.65 13.56
CA LYS A 103 -3.24 -26.85 14.39
C LYS A 103 -3.53 -26.80 15.89
N CYS A 104 -4.44 -25.94 16.35
CA CYS A 104 -4.66 -25.70 17.78
C CYS A 104 -6.13 -25.77 18.23
N GLY A 105 -7.07 -26.06 17.33
CA GLY A 105 -8.51 -26.20 17.63
C GLY A 105 -9.25 -24.91 18.01
N LEU A 106 -8.58 -23.75 18.00
CA LEU A 106 -9.23 -22.49 18.37
C LEU A 106 -10.16 -21.98 17.27
N LYS A 107 -11.31 -21.44 17.68
CA LYS A 107 -12.32 -20.88 16.79
C LYS A 107 -11.82 -19.62 16.08
N ARG A 108 -12.14 -19.54 14.79
CA ARG A 108 -11.92 -18.37 13.93
C ARG A 108 -12.74 -17.17 14.36
N TYR A 109 -13.96 -17.40 14.87
CA TYR A 109 -14.91 -16.36 15.23
C TYR A 109 -15.20 -16.33 16.74
N LYS A 110 -15.48 -15.13 17.24
CA LYS A 110 -15.99 -14.87 18.59
C LYS A 110 -17.50 -15.12 18.65
N THR A 111 -18.08 -15.07 19.84
CA THR A 111 -19.53 -15.27 20.07
C THR A 111 -20.43 -14.30 19.29
N ASN A 112 -19.96 -13.08 19.04
CA ASN A 112 -20.66 -12.07 18.25
C ASN A 112 -20.43 -12.21 16.72
N ASN A 113 -19.93 -13.36 16.27
CA ASN A 113 -19.59 -13.65 14.88
C ASN A 113 -18.51 -12.73 14.25
N SER A 114 -17.77 -11.98 15.08
CA SER A 114 -16.61 -11.21 14.61
C SER A 114 -15.37 -12.09 14.58
N PRO A 115 -14.42 -11.87 13.65
CA PRO A 115 -13.17 -12.63 13.61
C PRO A 115 -12.37 -12.46 14.91
N SER A 116 -11.78 -13.54 15.39
CA SER A 116 -10.97 -13.54 16.62
C SER A 116 -9.71 -12.69 16.48
N LYS A 117 -9.01 -12.80 15.34
CA LYS A 117 -7.83 -12.01 14.98
C LYS A 117 -7.84 -11.71 13.49
N VAL A 118 -7.32 -10.53 13.11
CA VAL A 118 -7.30 -10.04 11.73
C VAL A 118 -5.94 -9.42 11.42
N MET A 119 -5.43 -9.70 10.23
CA MET A 119 -4.39 -8.91 9.59
C MET A 119 -4.96 -8.18 8.37
N TRP A 120 -4.36 -7.04 8.06
CA TRP A 120 -4.61 -6.31 6.82
C TRP A 120 -3.41 -6.48 5.92
N TYR A 121 -3.64 -7.00 4.72
CA TYR A 121 -2.62 -7.11 3.70
C TYR A 121 -2.85 -6.06 2.63
N PHE A 122 -1.80 -5.37 2.22
CA PHE A 122 -1.80 -4.34 1.19
C PHE A 122 -0.95 -4.86 0.03
N PRO A 123 -1.56 -5.39 -1.04
CA PRO A 123 -0.83 -5.93 -2.18
C PRO A 123 0.15 -4.91 -2.73
N VAL A 124 1.40 -5.33 -2.94
CA VAL A 124 2.47 -4.39 -3.30
C VAL A 124 2.61 -4.20 -4.80
N LEU A 125 2.22 -5.21 -5.59
CA LEU A 125 2.33 -5.19 -7.05
C LEU A 125 1.63 -3.97 -7.68
N PRO A 126 0.39 -3.59 -7.29
CA PRO A 126 -0.25 -2.39 -7.84
C PRO A 126 0.50 -1.11 -7.46
N GLY A 127 1.11 -1.06 -6.28
CA GLY A 127 1.94 0.07 -5.84
C GLY A 127 3.18 0.22 -6.71
N LEU A 128 3.89 -0.88 -6.94
CA LEU A 128 5.09 -0.92 -7.77
C LEU A 128 4.79 -0.56 -9.24
N ARG A 129 3.70 -1.10 -9.81
CA ARG A 129 3.23 -0.71 -11.16
C ARG A 129 3.01 0.79 -11.29
N ARG A 130 2.41 1.43 -10.28
CA ARG A 130 2.15 2.88 -10.28
C ARG A 130 3.44 3.70 -10.24
N LEU A 131 4.48 3.22 -9.56
CA LEU A 131 5.78 3.91 -9.57
C LEU A 131 6.40 3.89 -10.97
N TYR A 132 6.34 2.78 -11.68
CA TYR A 132 6.81 2.71 -13.07
C TYR A 132 6.00 3.56 -14.05
N ALA A 133 4.70 3.77 -13.77
CA ALA A 133 3.84 4.62 -14.59
C ALA A 133 4.14 6.13 -14.46
N SER A 134 4.96 6.55 -13.50
CA SER A 134 5.40 7.93 -13.30
C SER A 134 6.81 8.11 -13.85
N VAL A 135 7.00 9.08 -14.76
CA VAL A 135 8.29 9.34 -15.42
C VAL A 135 9.40 9.60 -14.40
N GLU A 136 9.11 10.41 -13.38
CA GLU A 136 10.06 10.75 -12.33
C GLU A 136 10.39 9.55 -11.44
N ASP A 137 9.37 8.80 -11.02
CA ASP A 137 9.55 7.65 -10.14
C ASP A 137 10.28 6.51 -10.85
N ALA A 138 9.89 6.18 -12.09
CA ALA A 138 10.56 5.17 -12.92
C ALA A 138 12.06 5.48 -13.13
N LYS A 139 12.39 6.76 -13.36
CA LYS A 139 13.79 7.21 -13.41
C LYS A 139 14.50 6.99 -12.08
N ASN A 140 13.87 7.33 -10.97
CA ASN A 140 14.49 7.16 -9.65
C ASN A 140 14.70 5.68 -9.30
N LEU A 141 13.84 4.77 -9.77
CA LEU A 141 13.93 3.32 -9.52
C LEU A 141 15.14 2.64 -10.18
N THR A 142 15.85 3.31 -11.07
CA THR A 142 17.10 2.83 -11.69
C THR A 142 18.34 3.56 -11.16
N TRP A 143 18.18 4.47 -10.18
CA TRP A 143 19.26 5.30 -9.65
C TRP A 143 20.46 4.49 -9.12
N HIS A 144 20.21 3.37 -8.44
CA HIS A 144 21.29 2.52 -7.90
C HIS A 144 22.28 2.03 -8.96
N HIS A 145 21.83 1.92 -10.21
CA HIS A 145 22.60 1.50 -11.37
C HIS A 145 23.22 2.72 -12.10
N ASP A 146 22.40 3.70 -12.46
CA ASP A 146 22.79 4.81 -13.35
C ASP A 146 23.41 6.02 -12.62
N GLY A 147 22.94 6.31 -11.41
CA GLY A 147 23.22 7.56 -10.70
C GLY A 147 24.15 7.43 -9.50
N ARG A 148 24.56 6.20 -9.16
CA ARG A 148 25.35 5.92 -7.96
C ARG A 148 26.85 6.06 -8.21
N THR A 149 27.55 6.70 -7.27
CA THR A 149 29.03 6.72 -7.23
C THR A 149 29.58 5.34 -6.88
N LYS A 150 30.56 4.85 -7.65
CA LYS A 150 31.24 3.56 -7.46
C LYS A 150 32.73 3.79 -7.13
N ASP A 151 33.00 4.38 -5.97
CA ASP A 151 34.35 4.75 -5.50
C ASP A 151 34.95 3.77 -4.47
N GLY A 152 34.28 2.64 -4.24
CA GLY A 152 34.69 1.63 -3.26
C GLY A 152 34.25 1.91 -1.83
N MET A 153 33.59 3.05 -1.56
CA MET A 153 33.07 3.40 -0.23
C MET A 153 31.65 2.87 -0.01
N LEU A 154 31.30 2.54 1.23
CA LEU A 154 29.95 2.10 1.61
C LEU A 154 29.03 3.32 1.77
N ARG A 155 28.41 3.79 0.67
CA ARG A 155 27.53 4.97 0.65
C ARG A 155 26.05 4.62 0.65
N HIS A 156 25.71 3.44 0.18
CA HIS A 156 24.35 2.97 -0.04
C HIS A 156 24.30 1.43 0.11
N PRO A 157 23.17 0.79 0.43
CA PRO A 157 23.06 -0.68 0.48
C PRO A 157 23.61 -1.41 -0.76
N ALA A 158 23.52 -0.79 -1.94
CA ALA A 158 24.10 -1.29 -3.18
C ALA A 158 25.64 -1.36 -3.22
N ASP A 159 26.33 -0.76 -2.25
CA ASP A 159 27.78 -0.89 -2.08
C ASP A 159 28.17 -2.08 -1.20
N SER A 160 27.19 -2.68 -0.50
CA SER A 160 27.42 -3.75 0.46
C SER A 160 27.95 -5.03 -0.20
N PRO A 161 28.76 -5.84 0.51
CA PRO A 161 29.17 -7.15 0.04
C PRO A 161 27.99 -8.06 -0.30
N GLN A 162 26.89 -7.98 0.45
CA GLN A 162 25.69 -8.79 0.25
C GLN A 162 25.04 -8.50 -1.11
N TRP A 163 24.93 -7.22 -1.48
CA TRP A 163 24.40 -6.83 -2.77
C TRP A 163 25.29 -7.32 -3.92
N LYS A 164 26.61 -7.13 -3.80
CA LYS A 164 27.57 -7.61 -4.81
C LYS A 164 27.53 -9.13 -4.96
N THR A 165 27.46 -9.86 -3.85
CA THR A 165 27.36 -11.33 -3.87
C THR A 165 26.08 -11.78 -4.56
N PHE A 166 24.96 -11.10 -4.32
CA PHE A 166 23.70 -11.37 -5.00
C PHE A 166 23.82 -11.12 -6.51
N ASP A 167 24.40 -9.99 -6.90
CA ASP A 167 24.64 -9.60 -8.30
C ASP A 167 25.59 -10.58 -9.03
N ASP A 168 26.54 -11.16 -8.29
CA ASP A 168 27.43 -12.21 -8.81
C ASP A 168 26.73 -13.55 -8.97
N THR A 169 25.77 -13.85 -8.12
CA THR A 169 25.00 -15.10 -8.15
C THR A 169 23.89 -15.07 -9.20
N TYR A 170 23.19 -13.94 -9.34
CA TYR A 170 22.00 -13.77 -10.17
C TYR A 170 22.24 -12.72 -11.26
N LYS A 171 23.09 -13.05 -12.24
CA LYS A 171 23.50 -12.12 -13.31
C LYS A 171 22.32 -11.60 -14.14
N ASP A 172 21.34 -12.46 -14.45
CA ASP A 172 20.15 -12.03 -15.18
C ASP A 172 19.33 -11.00 -14.39
N PHE A 173 19.28 -11.14 -13.06
CA PHE A 173 18.61 -10.16 -12.20
C PHE A 173 19.37 -8.83 -12.18
N GLU A 174 20.70 -8.86 -12.12
CA GLU A 174 21.54 -7.66 -12.13
C GLU A 174 21.53 -6.92 -13.47
N ASN A 175 21.54 -7.65 -14.58
CA ASN A 175 21.50 -7.13 -15.94
C ASN A 175 20.21 -6.33 -16.26
N GLU A 176 19.16 -6.46 -15.44
CA GLU A 176 17.94 -5.69 -15.55
C GLU A 176 17.83 -4.66 -14.40
N PRO A 177 18.26 -3.40 -14.62
CA PRO A 177 18.27 -2.35 -13.59
C PRO A 177 16.89 -2.00 -13.01
N ARG A 178 15.80 -2.44 -13.64
CA ARG A 178 14.43 -2.21 -13.16
C ARG A 178 13.99 -3.29 -12.17
N ASN A 179 14.77 -4.34 -11.99
CA ASN A 179 14.53 -5.29 -10.91
C ASN A 179 14.70 -4.62 -9.55
N LEU A 180 13.68 -4.74 -8.71
CA LEU A 180 13.61 -4.03 -7.45
C LEU A 180 14.25 -4.86 -6.33
N ARG A 181 15.12 -4.20 -5.57
CA ARG A 181 15.63 -4.71 -4.30
C ARG A 181 14.94 -3.95 -3.17
N LEU A 182 14.27 -4.71 -2.34
CA LEU A 182 13.40 -4.19 -1.28
C LEU A 182 14.00 -4.55 0.07
N ALA A 183 13.92 -3.62 1.00
CA ALA A 183 14.16 -3.90 2.41
C ALA A 183 12.83 -4.00 3.14
N LEU A 184 12.76 -5.00 4.01
CA LEU A 184 11.62 -5.24 4.87
C LEU A 184 11.98 -4.81 6.29
N SER A 185 11.11 -4.00 6.88
CA SER A 185 11.19 -3.61 8.28
C SER A 185 9.87 -3.90 8.98
N THR A 186 9.94 -4.39 10.21
CA THR A 186 8.77 -4.60 11.05
C THR A 186 9.16 -4.38 12.51
N ASP A 187 8.27 -3.72 13.25
CA ASP A 187 8.42 -3.50 14.69
C ASP A 187 7.03 -3.38 15.34
N GLY A 188 6.93 -3.67 16.63
CA GLY A 188 5.72 -3.52 17.40
C GLY A 188 5.50 -2.06 17.81
N MET A 189 4.36 -1.49 17.44
CA MET A 189 3.93 -0.17 17.88
C MET A 189 2.63 -0.23 18.68
N ASN A 190 2.46 0.69 19.64
CA ASN A 190 1.23 0.84 20.38
C ASN A 190 0.48 2.10 19.94
N PRO A 191 -0.61 1.99 19.16
CA PRO A 191 -1.34 3.15 18.66
C PRO A 191 -2.20 3.83 19.75
N HIS A 192 -2.38 3.21 20.92
CA HIS A 192 -3.29 3.68 21.98
C HIS A 192 -2.53 4.21 23.22
N ARG A 193 -1.76 5.29 23.06
CA ARG A 193 -1.16 6.14 24.12
C ARG A 193 -0.14 5.46 25.09
N LEU A 194 0.70 6.30 25.69
CA LEU A 194 1.89 6.02 26.53
C LEU A 194 1.73 5.10 27.77
N GLN A 195 0.52 4.62 28.12
CA GLN A 195 0.29 3.94 29.41
C GLN A 195 -0.50 2.63 29.36
N SER A 196 -0.84 2.11 28.17
CA SER A 196 -1.59 0.86 28.05
C SER A 196 -0.86 -0.16 27.19
N SER A 197 -0.13 -1.11 27.78
CA SER A 197 0.58 -2.20 27.08
C SER A 197 -0.33 -3.31 26.52
N SER A 198 -1.66 -3.10 26.51
CA SER A 198 -2.64 -4.12 26.13
C SER A 198 -2.80 -4.32 24.62
N HIS A 199 -2.16 -3.48 23.79
CA HIS A 199 -2.26 -3.57 22.34
C HIS A 199 -0.90 -3.35 21.66
N SER A 200 -0.48 -4.34 20.88
CA SER A 200 0.69 -4.26 20.00
C SER A 200 0.26 -4.43 18.54
N THR A 201 0.46 -3.41 17.73
CA THR A 201 0.21 -3.42 16.28
C THR A 201 1.54 -3.54 15.57
N TRP A 202 1.65 -4.45 14.61
CA TRP A 202 2.89 -4.67 13.87
C TRP A 202 2.70 -4.29 12.40
N PRO A 203 3.14 -3.10 11.98
CA PRO A 203 3.31 -2.80 10.57
C PRO A 203 4.51 -3.59 10.00
N VAL A 204 4.34 -4.10 8.78
CA VAL A 204 5.42 -4.53 7.90
C VAL A 204 5.53 -3.49 6.81
N ILE A 205 6.71 -2.88 6.67
CA ILE A 205 6.99 -1.78 5.76
C ILE A 205 8.09 -2.23 4.80
N LEU A 206 7.85 -2.05 3.52
CA LEU A 206 8.83 -2.20 2.45
C LEU A 206 9.42 -0.85 2.07
N MET A 207 10.75 -0.83 1.92
CA MET A 207 11.53 0.30 1.43
C MET A 207 12.21 -0.12 0.13
N ILE A 208 12.24 0.79 -0.85
CA ILE A 208 12.83 0.50 -2.16
C ILE A 208 14.28 0.95 -2.15
N TYR A 209 15.20 0.00 -2.05
CA TYR A 209 16.65 0.29 -2.03
C TYR A 209 17.21 0.63 -3.40
N ASN A 210 16.45 0.57 -4.48
CA ASN A 210 16.92 1.08 -5.76
C ASN A 210 17.05 2.62 -5.78
N LEU A 211 16.35 3.30 -4.88
CA LEU A 211 16.26 4.75 -4.80
C LEU A 211 17.50 5.36 -4.12
N ALA A 212 17.78 6.63 -4.44
CA ALA A 212 18.83 7.38 -3.77
C ALA A 212 18.62 7.50 -2.24
N PRO A 213 19.71 7.65 -1.44
CA PRO A 213 19.63 7.77 0.02
C PRO A 213 18.66 8.84 0.53
N TRP A 214 18.51 9.96 -0.19
CA TRP A 214 17.60 11.05 0.17
C TRP A 214 16.13 10.78 -0.20
N LEU A 215 15.85 9.72 -0.96
CA LEU A 215 14.51 9.30 -1.38
C LEU A 215 14.04 8.03 -0.67
N CYS A 216 14.88 7.01 -0.49
CA CYS A 216 14.47 5.67 -0.08
C CYS A 216 13.68 5.61 1.25
N MET A 217 13.93 6.55 2.17
CA MET A 217 13.23 6.65 3.46
C MET A 217 12.09 7.70 3.47
N LYS A 218 11.76 8.32 2.33
CA LYS A 218 10.64 9.27 2.27
C LYS A 218 9.32 8.51 2.34
N ARG A 219 8.34 9.09 3.03
CA ARG A 219 7.00 8.52 3.23
C ARG A 219 6.33 8.05 1.93
N LYS A 220 6.59 8.71 0.80
CA LYS A 220 6.09 8.32 -0.54
C LYS A 220 6.54 6.91 -0.96
N TYR A 221 7.76 6.50 -0.59
CA TYR A 221 8.39 5.26 -1.03
C TYR A 221 8.45 4.18 0.05
N MET A 222 7.97 4.48 1.26
CA MET A 222 7.73 3.50 2.31
C MET A 222 6.34 2.89 2.12
N MET A 223 6.28 1.63 1.71
CA MET A 223 5.03 0.93 1.45
C MET A 223 4.68 0.06 2.65
N MET A 224 3.60 0.38 3.35
CA MET A 224 3.04 -0.55 4.32
C MET A 224 2.41 -1.72 3.55
N SER A 225 2.94 -2.93 3.75
CA SER A 225 2.49 -4.15 3.08
C SER A 225 1.58 -5.00 3.97
N ILE A 226 1.81 -5.00 5.29
CA ILE A 226 1.00 -5.75 6.24
C ILE A 226 0.76 -4.88 7.48
N LEU A 227 -0.43 -4.97 8.06
CA LEU A 227 -0.74 -4.45 9.39
C LEU A 227 -1.37 -5.57 10.23
N ILE A 228 -0.62 -6.07 11.20
CA ILE A 228 -1.08 -7.10 12.13
C ILE A 228 -1.63 -6.39 13.37
N SER A 229 -2.92 -6.58 13.65
CA SER A 229 -3.54 -5.98 14.83
C SER A 229 -3.36 -6.87 16.06
N GLY A 230 -3.03 -6.23 17.19
CA GLY A 230 -2.89 -6.84 18.50
C GLY A 230 -4.20 -7.41 19.06
N PRO A 231 -4.16 -8.03 20.24
CA PRO A 231 -3.40 -7.51 21.38
C PRO A 231 -1.98 -8.04 21.55
N ILE A 232 -1.69 -9.26 21.06
CA ILE A 232 -0.42 -9.96 21.29
C ILE A 232 0.42 -9.97 20.01
N GLN A 233 1.73 -9.72 20.19
CA GLN A 233 2.72 -9.77 19.12
C GLN A 233 2.73 -11.13 18.42
N PRO A 234 3.05 -11.18 17.12
CA PRO A 234 3.15 -12.44 16.38
C PRO A 234 4.26 -13.36 16.92
N GLY A 235 5.33 -12.78 17.51
CA GLY A 235 6.44 -13.55 18.05
C GLY A 235 7.15 -14.34 16.96
N ASN A 236 7.40 -15.63 17.20
CA ASN A 236 8.05 -16.51 16.24
C ASN A 236 7.18 -16.83 15.01
N ASP A 237 5.87 -16.59 15.08
CA ASP A 237 4.91 -16.90 14.00
C ASP A 237 4.75 -15.73 13.00
N ILE A 238 5.73 -14.81 12.92
CA ILE A 238 5.69 -13.68 11.97
C ILE A 238 5.69 -14.17 10.52
N ASP A 239 6.33 -15.31 10.25
CA ASP A 239 6.39 -15.97 8.95
C ASP A 239 4.99 -16.28 8.39
N VAL A 240 4.06 -16.70 9.26
CA VAL A 240 2.65 -16.94 8.90
C VAL A 240 2.01 -15.68 8.31
N TYR A 241 2.31 -14.51 8.88
CA TYR A 241 1.79 -13.23 8.42
C TYR A 241 2.49 -12.72 7.16
N LEU A 242 3.77 -13.05 6.98
CA LEU A 242 4.55 -12.67 5.81
C LEU A 242 4.18 -13.47 4.56
N ALA A 243 3.49 -14.61 4.69
CA ALA A 243 3.18 -15.50 3.57
C ALA A 243 2.55 -14.81 2.33
N PRO A 244 1.52 -13.94 2.46
CA PRO A 244 0.97 -13.23 1.29
C PRO A 244 2.00 -12.31 0.61
N LEU A 245 2.84 -11.63 1.41
CA LEU A 245 3.89 -10.77 0.86
C LEU A 245 4.98 -11.60 0.17
N VAL A 246 5.39 -12.72 0.75
CA VAL A 246 6.38 -13.62 0.14
C VAL A 246 5.89 -14.14 -1.20
N GLU A 247 4.60 -14.40 -1.35
CA GLU A 247 4.03 -14.80 -2.66
C GLU A 247 4.13 -13.69 -3.70
N ASP A 248 3.79 -12.45 -3.35
CA ASP A 248 4.01 -11.28 -4.22
C ASP A 248 5.49 -11.14 -4.60
N LEU A 249 6.41 -11.32 -3.65
CA LEU A 249 7.86 -11.21 -3.89
C LEU A 249 8.39 -12.35 -4.76
N LYS A 250 7.88 -13.58 -4.59
CA LYS A 250 8.20 -14.72 -5.46
C LYS A 250 7.73 -14.48 -6.88
N LEU A 251 6.49 -14.01 -7.07
CA LEU A 251 5.98 -13.66 -8.38
C LEU A 251 6.88 -12.62 -9.06
N LEU A 252 7.28 -11.56 -8.34
CA LEU A 252 8.20 -10.53 -8.85
C LEU A 252 9.57 -11.09 -9.24
N CYS A 253 10.08 -12.07 -8.51
CA CYS A 253 11.44 -12.60 -8.70
C CYS A 253 11.51 -13.72 -9.74
N GLU A 254 10.49 -14.57 -9.80
CA GLU A 254 10.49 -15.81 -10.61
C GLU A 254 9.79 -15.61 -11.96
N GLU A 255 8.66 -14.91 -11.98
CA GLU A 255 7.85 -14.73 -13.18
C GLU A 255 7.94 -13.31 -13.75
N GLY A 256 8.19 -12.32 -12.89
CA GLY A 256 8.06 -10.91 -13.24
C GLY A 256 6.60 -10.46 -13.26
N ILE A 257 6.38 -9.17 -13.48
CA ILE A 257 5.05 -8.62 -13.72
C ILE A 257 5.10 -7.63 -14.87
N GLU A 258 4.06 -7.64 -15.71
CA GLU A 258 3.99 -6.66 -16.78
C GLU A 258 3.83 -5.25 -16.21
N VAL A 259 4.76 -4.35 -16.56
CA VAL A 259 4.74 -2.93 -16.19
C VAL A 259 5.11 -2.04 -17.38
N TYR A 260 4.49 -0.87 -17.47
CA TYR A 260 4.91 0.17 -18.41
C TYR A 260 5.86 1.13 -17.70
N ASP A 261 7.10 1.20 -18.18
CA ASP A 261 8.10 2.17 -17.73
C ASP A 261 7.87 3.50 -18.46
N ALA A 262 7.30 4.47 -17.74
CA ALA A 262 7.00 5.78 -18.30
C ALA A 262 8.25 6.60 -18.62
N HIS A 263 9.38 6.34 -17.97
CA HIS A 263 10.64 7.02 -18.27
C HIS A 263 11.23 6.55 -19.60
N LYS A 264 11.32 5.23 -19.80
CA LYS A 264 11.86 4.62 -21.02
C LYS A 264 10.82 4.50 -22.14
N LYS A 265 9.53 4.66 -21.82
CA LYS A 265 8.37 4.47 -22.71
C LYS A 265 8.31 3.05 -23.30
N THR A 266 8.59 2.06 -22.47
CA THR A 266 8.64 0.64 -22.86
C THR A 266 7.83 -0.21 -21.89
N SER A 267 7.12 -1.21 -22.39
CA SER A 267 6.56 -2.27 -21.55
C SER A 267 7.64 -3.29 -21.18
N LEU A 268 7.51 -3.87 -20.00
CA LEU A 268 8.34 -4.91 -19.43
C LEU A 268 7.50 -6.14 -19.17
N GLY A 269 8.05 -7.32 -19.43
CA GLY A 269 7.56 -8.62 -18.99
C GLY A 269 8.64 -9.30 -18.20
#